data_AF-S8DHC4-F1
#
_entry.id   AF-S8DHC4-F1
#
_cell.length_a   1.000
_cell.length_b   1.000
_cell.length_c   1.000
_cell.angle_alpha   90.00
_cell.angle_beta   90.00
_cell.angle_gamma   90.00
#
_symmetry.space_group_name_H-M   'P 1'
#
loop_
_entity.id
_entity.type
_entity.pdbx_description
1 polymer ?
#
loop_
_entity_poly.entity_id
_entity_poly.type
_entity_poly.pdbx_seq_one_letter_code
_entity_poly.pdbx_strand_id
1 'polypeptide(L)'
;GEKLIETIAANNTNTVVVFSEPYPSLVYWIGHPNVTAAVVAHYTDQESGAAIASVPSGDVSPGDHLPYTIAHALEDYPSNTVMEDD
;
A
#
# COMPACT_ATOMS: atom_id res chain seq x y z
N GLY A 1 3.00 -0.66 10.86
CA GLY A 1 3.74 -0.94 9.61
C GLY A 1 4.70 0.17 9.26
N GLU A 2 4.25 1.42 9.32
CA GLU A 2 4.95 2.61 8.80
C GLU A 2 6.42 2.74 9.24
N LYS A 3 6.70 2.71 10.55
CA LYS A 3 8.07 2.82 11.06
C LYS A 3 9.03 1.77 10.49
N LEU A 4 8.53 0.56 10.20
CA LEU A 4 9.34 -0.48 9.56
C LEU A 4 9.63 -0.13 8.10
N ILE A 5 8.63 0.35 7.37
CA ILE A 5 8.77 0.81 5.99
C ILE A 5 9.79 1.95 5.92
N GLU A 6 9.67 2.96 6.78
CA GLU A 6 10.62 4.08 6.84
C GLU A 6 12.03 3.61 7.18
N THR A 7 12.17 2.69 8.13
CA THR A 7 13.49 2.15 8.49
C THR A 7 14.14 1.42 7.32
N ILE A 8 13.37 0.61 6.58
CA ILE A 8 13.87 -0.08 5.39
C ILE A 8 14.21 0.92 4.29
N ALA A 9 13.30 1.84 3.99
CA ALA A 9 13.49 2.83 2.94
C ALA A 9 14.65 3.78 3.24
N ALA A 10 14.95 4.08 4.50
CA ALA A 10 16.14 4.84 4.90
C ALA A 10 17.45 4.10 4.62
N ASN A 11 17.43 2.76 4.54
CA ASN A 11 18.61 1.91 4.35
C ASN A 11 18.66 1.21 2.99
N ASN A 12 17.61 1.32 2.16
CA ASN A 12 17.54 0.73 0.83
C ASN A 12 16.89 1.73 -0.14
N THR A 13 17.63 2.14 -1.16
CA THR A 13 17.20 3.12 -2.16
C THR A 13 16.18 2.60 -3.17
N ASN A 14 15.91 1.29 -3.18
CA ASN A 14 14.92 0.68 -4.06
C ASN A 14 14.00 -0.25 -3.26
N THR A 15 13.02 0.34 -2.58
CA THR A 15 12.06 -0.37 -1.73
C THR A 15 10.71 -0.48 -2.42
N VAL A 16 10.24 -1.71 -2.61
CA VAL A 16 8.86 -2.01 -3.04
C VAL A 16 8.07 -2.44 -1.81
N VAL A 17 6.94 -1.79 -1.56
CA VAL A 17 6.05 -2.11 -0.44
C VAL A 17 4.84 -2.86 -0.96
N VAL A 18 4.65 -4.10 -0.48
CA VAL A 18 3.43 -4.88 -0.71
C VAL A 18 2.68 -5.00 0.60
N PHE A 19 1.42 -4.59 0.62
CA PHE A 19 0.60 -4.56 1.83
C PHE A 19 -0.82 -5.06 1.58
N SER A 20 -1.40 -5.72 2.58
CA SER A 20 -2.73 -6.31 2.53
C SER A 20 -3.59 -5.64 3.57
N GLU A 21 -4.59 -4.90 3.13
CA GLU A 21 -5.49 -4.17 4.02
C GLU A 21 -6.95 -4.28 3.54
N PRO A 22 -7.90 -4.48 4.46
CA PRO A 22 -9.32 -4.61 4.12
C PRO A 22 -9.97 -3.26 3.76
N TYR A 23 -9.41 -2.16 4.24
CA TYR A 23 -9.93 -0.80 4.09
C TYR A 23 -8.81 0.18 3.77
N PRO A 24 -9.12 1.37 3.22
CA PRO A 24 -8.12 2.39 2.94
C PRO A 24 -7.50 2.90 4.24
N SER A 25 -6.17 2.88 4.33
CA SER A 25 -5.41 3.56 5.37
C SER A 25 -4.65 4.75 4.79
N LEU A 26 -4.09 5.58 5.68
CA LEU A 26 -3.14 6.60 5.27
C LEU A 26 -1.79 5.95 4.94
N VAL A 27 -1.22 6.31 3.81
CA VAL A 27 0.02 5.72 3.28
C VAL A 27 1.12 6.76 3.10
N TYR A 28 1.36 7.58 4.12
CA TYR A 28 2.32 8.70 4.07
C TYR A 28 3.73 8.31 3.59
N TRP A 29 4.14 7.08 3.90
CA TRP A 29 5.42 6.50 3.51
C TRP A 29 5.62 6.41 1.99
N ILE A 30 4.57 6.49 1.17
CA ILE A 30 4.68 6.48 -0.30
C ILE A 30 5.44 7.70 -0.85
N GLY A 31 5.50 8.79 -0.09
CA GLY A 31 6.26 9.98 -0.44
C GLY A 31 7.77 9.87 -0.18
N HIS A 32 8.24 8.77 0.43
CA HIS A 32 9.65 8.59 0.73
C HIS A 32 10.44 8.35 -0.58
N PRO A 33 11.56 9.06 -0.84
CA PRO A 33 12.26 9.02 -2.13
C PRO A 33 12.79 7.64 -2.53
N ASN A 34 12.97 6.76 -1.54
CA ASN A 34 13.48 5.40 -1.73
C ASN A 34 12.35 4.34 -1.82
N VAL A 35 11.08 4.73 -1.70
CA VAL A 35 9.94 3.86 -2.01
C VAL A 35 9.62 4.04 -3.49
N THR A 36 9.91 3.03 -4.28
CA THR A 36 9.86 3.11 -5.76
C THR A 36 8.58 2.51 -6.33
N ALA A 37 7.90 1.64 -5.59
CA ALA A 37 6.60 1.11 -5.93
C ALA A 37 5.81 0.66 -4.69
N ALA A 38 4.48 0.66 -4.81
CA ALA A 38 3.56 0.17 -3.81
C ALA A 38 2.51 -0.73 -4.47
N VAL A 39 2.17 -1.85 -3.82
CA VAL A 39 1.14 -2.81 -4.27
C VAL A 39 0.20 -3.08 -3.11
N VAL A 40 -1.09 -2.78 -3.31
CA VAL A 40 -2.15 -3.18 -2.38
C VAL A 40 -2.72 -4.53 -2.83
N ALA A 41 -2.60 -5.55 -1.98
CA ALA A 41 -3.08 -6.90 -2.24
C ALA A 41 -4.48 -7.18 -1.64
N HIS A 42 -5.07 -6.18 -0.98
CA HIS A 42 -6.37 -6.27 -0.31
C HIS A 42 -6.51 -7.53 0.57
N TYR A 43 -7.55 -8.33 0.32
CA TYR A 43 -7.79 -9.59 1.00
C TYR A 43 -6.97 -10.70 0.37
N THR A 44 -6.17 -11.35 1.20
CA THR A 44 -5.37 -12.49 0.79
C THR A 44 -5.96 -13.78 1.33
N ASP A 45 -5.93 -14.81 0.50
CA ASP A 45 -6.29 -16.18 0.84
C ASP A 45 -5.10 -17.12 0.54
N GLN A 46 -5.30 -18.43 0.64
CA GLN A 46 -4.20 -19.41 0.53
C GLN A 46 -3.39 -19.32 -0.77
N GLU A 47 -4.01 -18.93 -1.89
CA GLU A 47 -3.35 -18.82 -3.20
C GLU A 47 -2.75 -17.44 -3.48
N SER A 48 -3.01 -16.45 -2.62
CA SER A 48 -2.63 -15.07 -2.86
C SER A 48 -1.13 -14.86 -2.91
N GLY A 49 -0.31 -15.71 -2.28
CA GLY A 49 1.15 -15.61 -2.34
C GLY A 49 1.68 -15.71 -3.78
N ALA A 50 1.18 -16.67 -4.56
CA ALA A 50 1.57 -16.83 -5.96
C ALA A 50 1.02 -15.68 -6.83
N ALA A 51 -0.22 -15.26 -6.58
CA ALA A 51 -0.84 -14.14 -7.29
C ALA A 51 -0.06 -12.84 -7.06
N ILE A 52 0.29 -12.52 -5.81
CA ILE A 52 1.06 -11.33 -5.44
C ILE A 52 2.44 -11.36 -6.09
N ALA A 53 3.15 -12.49 -6.04
CA ALA A 53 4.49 -12.61 -6.60
C ALA A 53 4.53 -12.41 -8.13
N SER A 54 3.45 -12.73 -8.84
CA SER A 54 3.39 -12.62 -10.30
C SER A 54 3.51 -11.18 -10.82
N VAL A 55 3.09 -10.18 -10.04
CA VAL A 55 3.11 -8.77 -10.47
C VAL A 55 4.50 -8.14 -10.38
N PRO A 56 5.21 -8.15 -9.22
CA PRO A 56 6.58 -7.64 -9.15
C PRO A 56 7.57 -8.42 -10.01
N SER A 57 7.27 -9.70 -10.29
CA SER A 57 8.10 -10.54 -11.16
C SER A 57 7.87 -10.26 -12.65
N GLY A 58 6.79 -9.55 -13.01
CA GLY A 58 6.46 -9.20 -14.40
C GLY A 58 5.73 -10.30 -15.18
N ASP A 59 5.29 -11.37 -14.52
CA ASP A 59 4.48 -12.43 -15.14
C ASP A 59 3.08 -11.94 -15.50
N VAL A 60 2.54 -11.00 -14.69
CA VAL A 60 1.24 -10.36 -14.91
C VAL A 60 1.40 -8.84 -14.78
N SER A 61 0.81 -8.09 -15.72
CA SER A 61 0.77 -6.63 -15.65
C SER A 61 -0.31 -6.15 -14.67
N PRO A 62 -0.04 -5.13 -13.83
CA PRO A 62 -1.08 -4.52 -13.01
C PRO A 62 -2.08 -3.78 -13.91
N GLY A 63 -3.37 -4.07 -13.76
CA GLY A 63 -4.44 -3.48 -14.58
C GLY A 63 -5.64 -2.94 -13.79
N ASP A 64 -5.69 -3.18 -12.49
CA ASP A 64 -6.80 -2.73 -11.65
C ASP A 64 -6.63 -1.26 -11.23
N HIS A 65 -7.76 -0.64 -10.92
CA HIS A 65 -7.85 0.71 -10.37
C HIS A 65 -8.45 0.67 -8.97
N LEU A 66 -7.97 1.55 -8.09
CA LEU A 66 -8.52 1.65 -6.73
C LEU A 66 -10.02 2.02 -6.80
N PRO A 67 -10.91 1.24 -6.17
CA PRO A 67 -12.34 1.54 -6.13
C PRO A 67 -12.69 2.61 -5.07
N TYR A 68 -11.68 3.20 -4.42
CA TYR A 68 -11.81 4.18 -3.36
C TYR A 68 -10.71 5.24 -3.46
N THR A 69 -10.91 6.35 -2.74
CA THR A 69 -9.90 7.39 -2.60
C THR A 69 -8.98 7.07 -1.43
N ILE A 70 -7.67 7.25 -1.61
CA ILE A 70 -6.69 7.31 -0.53
C ILE A 70 -6.26 8.77 -0.44
N ALA A 71 -6.75 9.48 0.57
CA ALA A 71 -6.42 10.89 0.74
C ALA A 71 -5.02 11.07 1.33
N HIS A 72 -4.46 12.27 1.16
CA HIS A 72 -3.09 12.55 1.56
C HIS A 72 -2.98 12.78 3.07
N ALA A 73 -4.02 13.34 3.69
CA ALA A 73 -4.19 13.51 5.12
C ALA A 73 -5.65 13.18 5.54
N LEU A 74 -5.90 13.04 6.84
CA LEU A 74 -7.27 12.73 7.34
C LEU A 74 -8.25 13.86 7.03
N GLU A 75 -7.78 15.10 7.08
CA GLU A 75 -8.56 16.31 6.89
C GLU A 75 -9.02 16.49 5.44
N ASP A 76 -8.41 15.77 4.50
CA ASP A 76 -8.80 15.77 3.09
C ASP A 76 -10.09 14.95 2.85
N TYR A 77 -10.49 14.10 3.81
CA TYR A 77 -11.77 13.40 3.75
C TYR A 77 -12.92 14.29 4.21
N PRO A 78 -14.14 14.12 3.65
CA PRO A 78 -15.32 14.78 4.18
C PRO A 78 -15.57 14.43 5.65
N SER A 79 -16.12 15.38 6.40
CA SER A 79 -16.47 15.17 7.81
C SER A 79 -17.41 13.96 7.97
N ASN A 80 -17.16 13.11 8.97
CA ASN A 80 -17.90 11.87 9.27
C ASN A 80 -17.74 10.71 8.28
N THR A 81 -16.71 10.71 7.41
CA THR A 81 -16.40 9.55 6.55
C THR A 81 -15.21 8.73 7.03
N VAL A 82 -14.52 9.19 8.08
CA VAL A 82 -13.36 8.52 8.67
C VAL A 82 -13.83 7.69 9.87
N MET A 83 -13.45 6.42 9.88
CA MET A 83 -13.56 5.54 11.04
C MET A 83 -12.20 5.59 11.75
N GLU A 84 -12.21 5.91 13.04
CA GLU A 84 -11.01 5.79 13.87
C GLU A 84 -10.93 4.34 14.39
N ASP A 85 -9.74 3.74 14.31
CA ASP A 85 -9.47 2.44 14.94
C ASP A 85 -9.31 2.69 16.46
N ASP A 86 -10.21 2.13 17.28
CA ASP A 86 -10.10 2.08 18.75
C ASP A 86 -8.98 1.13 19.23
#